data_AF-A0A2G9HM56-F1
#
_entry.id   AF-A0A2G9HM56-F1
#
_cell.length_a   1.000
_cell.length_b   1.000
_cell.length_c   1.000
_cell.angle_alpha   90.00
_cell.angle_beta   90.00
_cell.angle_gamma   90.00
#
_symmetry.space_group_name_H-M   'P 1'
#
loop_
_entity.id
_entity.type
_entity.pdbx_description
1 polymer ?
#
loop_
_entity_poly.entity_id
_entity_poly.type
_entity_poly.pdbx_seq_one_letter_code
_entity_poly.pdbx_strand_id
1 'polypeptide(L)'
;MPGFEEIAVEDVSLLSHPDPVVLELNSLQNQLKEKERKLGKAQSEIRALRAAEVLKDKAVEELGGEVKRLEEKLRSNENLLEQKNLDIKKLTDEKKEALAAQYAAEGTLRRVYANQKDDDSVPIELVITPLEAELRMYKNEVAALQEDKRALERLTKSKEAALLEAERILRSALERALIVEEVQNQNFELRRQIEICQEENKILDKTNRQKVLEVEKLSQTIKELEEAILAGGAAANTIRDYRRQISELNDEKRTLERELARVKVSANRVATVVANEWKDDNDKVMPVKQWLEERRILQAETQKLKNKLAISERAAKAEAQIKEKLRLRLKTLEEGLKHLPTFSTNANGSHKNENTSNFFGILSSNTKIKKRSTSQPRASTVTKSSTQMADDKQNSCDMKPINSLKKKNPSGDSLLRKSLWAPRNKVIDNSEKENAEMNENATVNDEVRETGNIKGITCCNKDMKGLEMADGDCEDMVSGFLYDRLQKEVIGLRKTCELKDCTLNSKDEEIKMLMKKIETLTRAIEVESKKMKREAAIREKDSTLTKVEEKIRNTNSAKRSMNAP
;
A
#
# COMPACT_ATOMS: atom_id res chain seq x y z
N MET A 1 -10.26 -13.33 -4.06
CA MET A 1 -11.01 -12.10 -4.38
C MET A 1 -11.10 -11.93 -5.90
N PRO A 2 -12.28 -11.60 -6.44
CA PRO A 2 -13.53 -11.37 -5.71
C PRO A 2 -14.06 -12.66 -5.07
N GLY A 3 -14.98 -12.51 -4.12
CA GLY A 3 -15.95 -13.52 -3.72
C GLY A 3 -17.35 -12.98 -3.99
N PHE A 4 -18.36 -13.78 -3.74
CA PHE A 4 -19.76 -13.35 -3.63
C PHE A 4 -20.42 -14.15 -2.52
N GLU A 5 -21.16 -13.48 -1.65
CA GLU A 5 -21.87 -14.10 -0.53
C GLU A 5 -23.18 -14.74 -1.01
N GLU A 6 -23.26 -16.06 -0.81
CA GLU A 6 -24.31 -16.72 -0.03
C GLU A 6 -25.64 -15.96 0.15
N ILE A 7 -26.71 -16.54 -0.41
CA ILE A 7 -28.08 -16.40 0.13
C ILE A 7 -28.57 -17.81 0.43
N ALA A 8 -28.82 -18.11 1.70
CA ALA A 8 -29.31 -19.40 2.16
C ALA A 8 -30.84 -19.51 2.03
N VAL A 9 -31.31 -20.68 1.60
CA VAL A 9 -32.67 -21.18 1.89
C VAL A 9 -32.55 -22.68 2.18
N GLU A 10 -32.82 -23.06 3.42
CA GLU A 10 -33.03 -24.46 3.80
C GLU A 10 -34.40 -24.93 3.30
N ASP A 11 -34.51 -26.12 2.73
CA ASP A 11 -34.97 -27.33 3.44
C ASP A 11 -34.96 -28.53 2.44
N VAL A 12 -35.54 -29.68 2.84
CA VAL A 12 -35.65 -30.95 2.13
C VAL A 12 -34.34 -31.74 2.10
N SER A 13 -33.98 -32.27 3.28
CA SER A 13 -33.04 -33.38 3.43
C SER A 13 -33.60 -34.69 2.84
N LEU A 14 -33.58 -34.82 1.50
CA LEU A 14 -33.73 -36.11 0.84
C LEU A 14 -32.43 -36.91 1.01
N LEU A 15 -32.53 -38.10 1.61
CA LEU A 15 -31.44 -39.06 1.66
C LEU A 15 -31.19 -39.63 0.24
N SER A 16 -30.45 -38.88 -0.57
CA SER A 16 -29.68 -39.47 -1.65
C SER A 16 -28.60 -40.33 -1.00
N HIS A 17 -28.86 -41.63 -0.85
CA HIS A 17 -27.78 -42.59 -0.67
C HIS A 17 -26.83 -42.40 -1.85
N PRO A 18 -25.55 -42.03 -1.63
CA PRO A 18 -24.63 -41.83 -2.73
C PRO A 18 -24.54 -43.15 -3.50
N ASP A 19 -24.89 -43.10 -4.78
CA ASP A 19 -24.92 -44.25 -5.67
C ASP A 19 -23.64 -45.08 -5.47
N PRO A 20 -23.74 -46.40 -5.20
CA PRO A 20 -22.58 -47.26 -5.05
C PRO A 20 -21.57 -47.12 -6.19
N VAL A 21 -22.04 -46.87 -7.41
CA VAL A 21 -21.19 -46.60 -8.59
C VAL A 21 -20.40 -45.30 -8.42
N VAL A 22 -20.98 -44.25 -7.84
CA VAL A 22 -20.31 -42.97 -7.57
C VAL A 22 -19.28 -43.10 -6.44
N LEU A 23 -19.57 -43.89 -5.39
CA LEU A 23 -18.58 -44.19 -4.36
C LEU A 23 -17.41 -45.03 -4.90
N GLU A 24 -17.70 -46.03 -5.72
CA GLU A 24 -16.68 -46.87 -6.37
C GLU A 24 -15.82 -46.04 -7.35
N LEU A 25 -16.44 -45.20 -8.19
CA LEU A 25 -15.74 -44.26 -9.06
C LEU A 25 -14.82 -43.31 -8.28
N ASN A 26 -15.27 -42.77 -7.13
CA ASN A 26 -14.45 -41.90 -6.29
C ASN A 26 -13.27 -42.68 -5.66
N SER A 27 -13.51 -43.91 -5.18
CA SER A 27 -12.47 -44.83 -4.70
C SER A 27 -11.42 -45.10 -5.79
N LEU A 28 -11.86 -45.50 -7.00
CA LEU A 28 -10.99 -45.76 -8.15
C LEU A 28 -10.24 -44.50 -8.59
N GLN A 29 -10.87 -43.33 -8.58
CA GLN A 29 -10.21 -42.06 -8.92
C GLN A 29 -9.14 -41.67 -7.89
N ASN A 30 -9.35 -41.98 -6.60
CA ASN A 30 -8.34 -41.73 -5.56
C ASN A 30 -7.21 -42.77 -5.60
N GLN A 31 -7.51 -44.03 -5.95
CA GLN A 31 -6.50 -45.04 -6.27
C GLN A 31 -5.67 -44.62 -7.49
N LEU A 32 -6.29 -44.08 -8.54
CA LEU A 32 -5.60 -43.54 -9.71
C LEU A 32 -4.65 -42.39 -9.31
N LYS A 33 -5.12 -41.37 -8.59
CA LYS A 33 -4.29 -40.28 -8.06
C LYS A 33 -3.11 -40.77 -7.20
N GLU A 34 -3.29 -41.84 -6.44
CA GLU A 34 -2.21 -42.44 -5.63
C GLU A 34 -1.24 -43.28 -6.48
N LYS A 35 -1.70 -43.94 -7.55
CA LYS A 35 -0.86 -44.61 -8.54
C LYS A 35 -0.06 -43.59 -9.36
N GLU A 36 -0.66 -42.48 -9.75
CA GLU A 36 0.02 -41.33 -10.38
C GLU A 36 1.09 -40.73 -9.46
N ARG A 37 0.78 -40.53 -8.18
CA ARG A 37 1.74 -40.06 -7.16
C ARG A 37 2.91 -41.02 -6.99
N LYS A 38 2.65 -42.34 -6.95
CA LYS A 38 3.68 -43.39 -6.89
C LYS A 38 4.52 -43.47 -8.17
N LEU A 39 3.89 -43.33 -9.34
CA LEU A 39 4.59 -43.24 -10.63
C LEU A 39 5.50 -42.01 -10.71
N GLY A 40 5.03 -40.85 -10.25
CA GLY A 40 5.82 -39.62 -10.17
C GLY A 40 7.04 -39.78 -9.26
N LYS A 41 6.89 -40.42 -8.10
CA LYS A 41 8.01 -40.79 -7.21
C LYS A 41 9.02 -41.70 -7.92
N ALA A 42 8.57 -42.81 -8.50
CA ALA A 42 9.45 -43.73 -9.25
C ALA A 42 10.14 -43.04 -10.44
N GLN A 43 9.47 -42.15 -11.16
CA GLN A 43 10.08 -41.36 -12.23
C GLN A 43 11.09 -40.32 -11.74
N SER A 44 10.99 -39.84 -10.50
CA SER A 44 12.01 -38.97 -9.88
C SER A 44 13.21 -39.79 -9.40
N GLU A 45 12.97 -40.98 -8.84
CA GLU A 45 13.99 -41.93 -8.41
C GLU A 45 14.81 -42.46 -9.61
N ILE A 46 14.15 -42.86 -10.71
CA ILE A 46 14.81 -43.25 -11.96
C ILE A 46 15.68 -42.11 -12.53
N ARG A 47 15.25 -40.85 -12.39
CA ARG A 47 16.05 -39.69 -12.81
C ARG A 47 17.26 -39.47 -11.91
N ALA A 48 17.12 -39.61 -10.59
CA ALA A 48 18.23 -39.54 -9.65
C ALA A 48 19.25 -40.67 -9.85
N LEU A 49 18.77 -41.91 -10.06
CA LEU A 49 19.61 -43.08 -10.34
C LEU A 49 20.40 -42.91 -11.64
N ARG A 50 19.78 -42.44 -12.73
CA ARG A 50 20.49 -42.13 -14.00
C ARG A 50 21.53 -41.02 -13.84
N ALA A 51 21.27 -40.00 -13.03
CA ALA A 51 22.27 -38.97 -12.74
C ALA A 51 23.46 -39.54 -11.95
N ALA A 52 23.21 -40.44 -11.00
CA ALA A 52 24.26 -41.14 -10.26
C ALA A 52 25.02 -42.17 -11.10
N GLU A 53 24.38 -42.75 -12.11
CA GLU A 53 24.96 -43.65 -13.12
C GLU A 53 25.98 -42.90 -13.99
N VAL A 54 25.58 -41.77 -14.59
CA VAL A 54 26.48 -40.90 -15.37
C VAL A 54 27.69 -40.40 -14.57
N LEU A 55 27.53 -40.13 -13.27
CA LEU A 55 28.66 -39.77 -12.39
C LEU A 55 29.62 -40.95 -12.12
N LYS A 56 29.11 -42.19 -12.05
CA LYS A 56 29.94 -43.39 -11.97
C LYS A 56 30.68 -43.67 -13.27
N ASP A 57 29.99 -43.55 -14.41
CA ASP A 57 30.59 -43.76 -15.73
C ASP A 57 31.78 -42.80 -15.95
N LYS A 58 31.61 -41.52 -15.60
CA LYS A 58 32.70 -40.52 -15.64
C LYS A 58 33.86 -40.89 -14.73
N ALA A 59 33.60 -41.37 -13.51
CA ALA A 59 34.65 -41.82 -12.60
C ALA A 59 35.37 -43.10 -13.10
N VAL A 60 34.66 -44.01 -13.76
CA VAL A 60 35.23 -45.20 -14.41
C VAL A 60 36.10 -44.80 -15.62
N GLU A 61 35.69 -43.80 -16.41
CA GLU A 61 36.47 -43.28 -17.53
C GLU A 61 37.75 -42.56 -17.05
N GLU A 62 37.67 -41.74 -16.01
CA GLU A 62 38.83 -41.08 -15.38
C GLU A 62 39.83 -42.11 -14.81
N LEU A 63 39.36 -43.10 -14.06
CA LEU A 63 40.19 -44.20 -13.55
C LEU A 63 40.77 -45.06 -14.69
N GLY A 64 40.00 -45.30 -15.76
CA GLY A 64 40.46 -46.02 -16.95
C GLY A 64 41.56 -45.28 -17.72
N GLY A 65 41.53 -43.94 -17.72
CA GLY A 65 42.61 -43.09 -18.22
C GLY A 65 43.88 -43.21 -17.38
N GLU A 66 43.75 -43.16 -16.06
CA GLU A 66 44.89 -43.30 -15.13
C GLU A 66 45.53 -44.69 -15.19
N VAL A 67 44.74 -45.76 -15.31
CA VAL A 67 45.27 -47.14 -15.49
C VAL A 67 46.12 -47.24 -16.77
N LYS A 68 45.62 -46.74 -17.91
CA LYS A 68 46.40 -46.74 -19.18
C LYS A 68 47.72 -45.97 -19.04
N ARG A 69 47.69 -44.81 -18.38
CA ARG A 69 48.89 -44.00 -18.10
C ARG A 69 49.90 -44.73 -17.22
N LEU A 70 49.44 -45.56 -16.28
CA LEU A 70 50.30 -46.40 -15.44
C LEU A 70 50.85 -47.61 -16.21
N GLU A 71 50.08 -48.24 -17.09
CA GLU A 71 50.57 -49.30 -17.97
C GLU A 71 51.66 -48.81 -18.95
N GLU A 72 51.52 -47.61 -19.51
CA GLU A 72 52.53 -46.99 -20.39
C GLU A 72 53.84 -46.69 -19.63
N LYS A 73 53.72 -46.24 -18.37
CA LYS A 73 54.86 -46.09 -17.46
C LYS A 73 55.49 -47.42 -17.07
N LEU A 74 54.70 -48.48 -16.92
CA LEU A 74 55.24 -49.83 -16.66
C LEU A 74 56.04 -50.33 -17.87
N ARG A 75 55.43 -50.33 -19.07
CA ARG A 75 56.09 -50.74 -20.33
C ARG A 75 57.38 -49.97 -20.62
N SER A 76 57.40 -48.66 -20.37
CA SER A 76 58.62 -47.85 -20.57
C SER A 76 59.72 -48.16 -19.54
N ASN A 77 59.37 -48.46 -18.29
CA ASN A 77 60.33 -48.93 -17.29
C ASN A 77 60.83 -50.36 -17.57
N GLU A 78 59.97 -51.26 -18.06
CA GLU A 78 60.35 -52.62 -18.48
C GLU A 78 61.36 -52.59 -19.62
N ASN A 79 61.09 -51.82 -20.68
CA ASN A 79 62.02 -51.59 -21.79
C ASN A 79 63.37 -51.00 -21.33
N LEU A 80 63.35 -50.09 -20.35
CA LEU A 80 64.57 -49.50 -19.78
C LEU A 80 65.39 -50.52 -18.98
N LEU A 81 64.73 -51.40 -18.22
CA LEU A 81 65.38 -52.50 -17.51
C LEU A 81 65.98 -53.53 -18.47
N GLU A 82 65.28 -53.89 -19.54
CA GLU A 82 65.80 -54.79 -20.57
C GLU A 82 67.04 -54.20 -21.27
N GLN A 83 66.99 -52.92 -21.66
CA GLN A 83 68.16 -52.22 -22.20
C GLN A 83 69.34 -52.23 -21.22
N LYS A 84 69.10 -52.01 -19.92
CA LYS A 84 70.17 -52.03 -18.91
C LYS A 84 70.77 -53.42 -18.71
N ASN A 85 69.97 -54.48 -18.81
CA ASN A 85 70.47 -55.85 -18.80
C ASN A 85 71.35 -56.16 -20.04
N LEU A 86 71.00 -55.64 -21.21
CA LEU A 86 71.83 -55.73 -22.41
C LEU A 86 73.14 -54.94 -22.27
N ASP A 87 73.11 -53.73 -21.70
CA ASP A 87 74.31 -52.92 -21.42
C ASP A 87 75.25 -53.64 -20.43
N ILE A 88 74.71 -54.21 -19.35
CA ILE A 88 75.48 -54.98 -18.35
C ILE A 88 76.15 -56.19 -19.00
N LYS A 89 75.47 -56.89 -19.92
CA LYS A 89 76.04 -58.03 -20.64
C LYS A 89 77.23 -57.61 -21.51
N LYS A 90 77.09 -56.54 -22.30
CA LYS A 90 78.18 -55.98 -23.12
C LYS A 90 79.40 -55.62 -22.27
N LEU A 91 79.22 -54.83 -21.21
CA LEU A 91 80.28 -54.45 -20.26
C LEU A 91 80.96 -55.67 -19.61
N THR A 92 80.21 -56.76 -19.38
CA THR A 92 80.74 -58.01 -18.82
C THR A 92 81.60 -58.78 -19.83
N ASP A 93 81.29 -58.70 -21.12
CA ASP A 93 82.07 -59.32 -22.20
C ASP A 93 83.29 -58.46 -22.57
N GLU A 94 83.12 -57.14 -22.73
CA GLU A 94 84.20 -56.15 -22.89
C GLU A 94 85.25 -56.26 -21.77
N LYS A 95 84.82 -56.47 -20.51
CA LYS A 95 85.73 -56.70 -19.38
C LYS A 95 86.60 -57.95 -19.55
N LYS A 96 86.08 -59.04 -20.15
CA LYS A 96 86.85 -60.26 -20.41
C LYS A 96 87.88 -60.02 -21.50
N GLU A 97 87.49 -59.31 -22.57
CA GLU A 97 88.38 -58.95 -23.66
C GLU A 97 89.50 -57.99 -23.19
N ALA A 98 89.17 -56.98 -22.39
CA ALA A 98 90.15 -56.07 -21.80
C ALA A 98 91.16 -56.80 -20.88
N LEU A 99 90.72 -57.80 -20.10
CA LEU A 99 91.62 -58.64 -19.29
C LEU A 99 92.52 -59.53 -20.18
N ALA A 100 91.99 -60.09 -21.27
CA ALA A 100 92.79 -60.87 -22.22
C ALA A 100 93.84 -59.98 -22.93
N ALA A 101 93.45 -58.77 -23.34
CA ALA A 101 94.34 -57.77 -23.92
C ALA A 101 95.43 -57.31 -22.93
N GLN A 102 95.09 -57.15 -21.64
CA GLN A 102 96.06 -56.84 -20.58
C GLN A 102 97.15 -57.92 -20.48
N TYR A 103 96.79 -59.20 -20.41
CA TYR A 103 97.77 -60.29 -20.37
C TYR A 103 98.64 -60.35 -21.64
N ALA A 104 98.06 -60.08 -22.82
CA ALA A 104 98.81 -60.01 -24.08
C ALA A 104 99.79 -58.82 -24.13
N ALA A 105 99.38 -57.66 -23.61
CA ALA A 105 100.23 -56.47 -23.51
C ALA A 105 101.38 -56.66 -22.52
N GLU A 106 101.12 -57.25 -21.35
CA GLU A 106 102.15 -57.56 -20.35
C GLU A 106 103.17 -58.58 -20.89
N GLY A 107 102.69 -59.64 -21.57
CA GLY A 107 103.55 -60.59 -22.26
C GLY A 107 104.39 -59.96 -23.38
N THR A 108 103.96 -58.81 -23.92
CA THR A 108 104.69 -58.05 -24.95
C THR A 108 105.72 -57.12 -24.33
N LEU A 109 105.39 -56.41 -23.24
CA LEU A 109 106.36 -55.63 -22.45
C LEU A 109 107.52 -56.49 -21.95
N ARG A 110 107.25 -57.70 -21.46
CA ARG A 110 108.27 -58.67 -21.05
C ARG A 110 109.23 -59.08 -22.19
N ARG A 111 108.79 -59.01 -23.46
CA ARG A 111 109.67 -59.22 -24.64
C ARG A 111 110.46 -57.95 -25.00
N VAL A 112 109.84 -56.77 -24.95
CA VAL A 112 110.53 -55.50 -25.26
C VAL A 112 111.68 -55.23 -24.28
N TYR A 113 111.44 -55.38 -22.97
CA TYR A 113 112.50 -55.21 -21.96
C TYR A 113 113.66 -56.21 -22.08
N ALA A 114 113.45 -57.38 -22.70
CA ALA A 114 114.53 -58.34 -22.97
C ALA A 114 115.42 -57.92 -24.15
N ASN A 115 114.87 -57.12 -25.08
CA ASN A 115 115.57 -56.65 -26.28
C ASN A 115 116.21 -55.26 -26.10
N GLN A 116 115.93 -54.57 -24.99
CA GLN A 116 116.28 -53.16 -24.78
C GLN A 116 117.67 -52.99 -24.13
N LYS A 117 118.70 -53.55 -24.77
CA LYS A 117 120.10 -53.24 -24.51
C LYS A 117 120.75 -52.67 -25.75
N ASP A 118 121.55 -51.63 -25.53
CA ASP A 118 122.48 -51.01 -26.46
C ASP A 118 121.84 -50.35 -27.70
N ASP A 119 121.61 -49.03 -27.64
CA ASP A 119 121.53 -48.16 -28.83
C ASP A 119 121.80 -46.69 -28.44
N ASP A 120 122.81 -46.06 -29.05
CA ASP A 120 123.19 -44.65 -28.80
C ASP A 120 122.31 -43.70 -29.64
N SER A 121 121.11 -43.39 -29.13
CA SER A 121 120.15 -42.52 -29.82
C SER A 121 120.49 -41.02 -29.75
N VAL A 122 120.14 -40.28 -30.81
CA VAL A 122 120.27 -38.81 -30.93
C VAL A 122 119.81 -38.07 -29.66
N PRO A 123 120.51 -37.01 -29.19
CA PRO A 123 120.14 -36.27 -27.98
C PRO A 123 118.69 -35.80 -27.96
N ILE A 124 117.86 -36.53 -27.21
CA ILE A 124 116.40 -36.46 -27.27
C ILE A 124 115.88 -35.08 -26.83
N GLU A 125 116.65 -34.38 -25.98
CA GLU A 125 116.49 -32.98 -25.54
C GLU A 125 115.99 -32.01 -26.63
N LEU A 126 116.53 -32.11 -27.85
CA LEU A 126 116.22 -31.21 -28.96
C LEU A 126 114.83 -31.45 -29.58
N VAL A 127 114.28 -32.65 -29.41
CA VAL A 127 112.90 -33.00 -29.81
C VAL A 127 111.95 -32.81 -28.62
N ILE A 128 112.43 -33.05 -27.39
CA ILE A 128 111.67 -32.87 -26.14
C ILE A 128 111.32 -31.40 -25.90
N THR A 129 112.26 -30.47 -26.05
CA THR A 129 112.03 -29.06 -25.61
C THR A 129 110.89 -28.31 -26.31
N PRO A 130 110.67 -28.43 -27.65
CA PRO A 130 109.47 -27.87 -28.29
C PRO A 130 108.18 -28.55 -27.80
N LEU A 131 108.17 -29.89 -27.71
CA LEU A 131 107.02 -30.66 -27.25
C LEU A 131 106.66 -30.36 -25.78
N GLU A 132 107.64 -30.06 -24.93
CA GLU A 132 107.42 -29.57 -23.58
C GLU A 132 106.78 -28.18 -23.55
N ALA A 133 107.16 -27.28 -24.45
CA ALA A 133 106.56 -25.96 -24.55
C ALA A 133 105.08 -26.06 -24.98
N GLU A 134 104.78 -26.90 -25.97
CA GLU A 134 103.41 -27.24 -26.36
C GLU A 134 102.62 -27.89 -25.21
N LEU A 135 103.22 -28.85 -24.48
CA LEU A 135 102.60 -29.46 -23.29
C LEU A 135 102.32 -28.44 -22.18
N ARG A 136 103.15 -27.41 -22.02
CA ARG A 136 102.90 -26.31 -21.06
C ARG A 136 101.78 -25.40 -21.56
N MET A 137 101.72 -25.10 -22.86
CA MET A 137 100.61 -24.34 -23.46
C MET A 137 99.26 -25.08 -23.29
N TYR A 138 99.18 -26.36 -23.66
CA TYR A 138 97.96 -27.15 -23.49
C TYR A 138 97.57 -27.32 -22.01
N LYS A 139 98.52 -27.40 -21.07
CA LYS A 139 98.22 -27.39 -19.62
C LYS A 139 97.58 -26.07 -19.17
N ASN A 140 98.06 -24.94 -19.69
CA ASN A 140 97.48 -23.61 -19.39
C ASN A 140 96.09 -23.45 -20.01
N GLU A 141 95.90 -23.92 -21.25
CA GLU A 141 94.59 -23.92 -21.92
C GLU A 141 93.57 -24.81 -21.16
N VAL A 142 93.96 -26.02 -20.76
CA VAL A 142 93.13 -26.90 -19.93
C VAL A 142 92.80 -26.26 -18.57
N ALA A 143 93.71 -25.47 -17.98
CA ALA A 143 93.43 -24.75 -16.75
C ALA A 143 92.39 -23.63 -16.96
N ALA A 144 92.49 -22.86 -18.06
CA ALA A 144 91.50 -21.84 -18.43
C ALA A 144 90.13 -22.46 -18.70
N LEU A 145 90.06 -23.54 -19.50
CA LEU A 145 88.81 -24.27 -19.79
C LEU A 145 88.18 -24.88 -18.52
N GLN A 146 88.98 -25.25 -17.52
CA GLN A 146 88.46 -25.65 -16.20
C GLN A 146 87.87 -24.47 -15.40
N GLU A 147 88.44 -23.27 -15.51
CA GLU A 147 87.87 -22.07 -14.90
C GLU A 147 86.56 -21.64 -15.58
N ASP A 148 86.53 -21.63 -16.91
CA ASP A 148 85.32 -21.37 -17.71
C ASP A 148 84.21 -22.38 -17.39
N LYS A 149 84.54 -23.67 -17.28
CA LYS A 149 83.59 -24.70 -16.83
C LYS A 149 83.01 -24.36 -15.45
N ARG A 150 83.85 -23.96 -14.49
CA ARG A 150 83.38 -23.53 -13.15
C ARG A 150 82.58 -22.24 -13.22
N ALA A 151 82.84 -21.34 -14.16
CA ALA A 151 82.05 -20.12 -14.38
C ALA A 151 80.66 -20.47 -14.92
N LEU A 152 80.57 -21.35 -15.92
CA LEU A 152 79.33 -21.89 -16.45
C LEU A 152 78.52 -22.64 -15.39
N GLU A 153 79.14 -23.48 -14.57
CA GLU A 153 78.46 -24.17 -13.46
C GLU A 153 77.85 -23.21 -12.42
N ARG A 154 78.53 -22.08 -12.12
CA ARG A 154 77.97 -21.03 -11.26
C ARG A 154 76.82 -20.28 -11.94
N LEU A 155 76.94 -19.98 -13.23
CA LEU A 155 75.90 -19.31 -14.02
C LEU A 155 74.63 -20.17 -14.14
N THR A 156 74.77 -21.48 -14.37
CA THR A 156 73.66 -22.43 -14.40
C THR A 156 72.94 -22.47 -13.06
N LYS A 157 73.66 -22.64 -11.93
CA LYS A 157 73.06 -22.61 -10.58
C LYS A 157 72.35 -21.30 -10.25
N SER A 158 72.90 -20.18 -10.71
CA SER A 158 72.25 -18.86 -10.58
C SER A 158 70.95 -18.76 -11.37
N LYS A 159 70.91 -19.30 -12.60
CA LYS A 159 69.70 -19.37 -13.43
C LYS A 159 68.67 -20.34 -12.87
N GLU A 160 69.08 -21.50 -12.36
CA GLU A 160 68.20 -22.47 -11.68
C GLU A 160 67.54 -21.83 -10.45
N ALA A 161 68.29 -21.12 -9.61
CA ALA A 161 67.75 -20.40 -8.46
C ALA A 161 66.75 -19.29 -8.88
N ALA A 162 67.06 -18.53 -9.93
CA ALA A 162 66.16 -17.51 -10.47
C ALA A 162 64.86 -18.10 -11.05
N LEU A 163 64.93 -19.25 -11.72
CA LEU A 163 63.76 -19.97 -12.23
C LEU A 163 62.88 -20.50 -11.09
N LEU A 164 63.47 -21.05 -10.03
CA LEU A 164 62.71 -21.52 -8.85
C LEU A 164 61.98 -20.38 -8.14
N GLU A 165 62.59 -19.20 -8.02
CA GLU A 165 61.92 -18.03 -7.42
C GLU A 165 60.82 -17.48 -8.35
N ALA A 166 61.04 -17.43 -9.66
CA ALA A 166 60.00 -17.07 -10.63
C ALA A 166 58.81 -18.05 -10.58
N GLU A 167 59.08 -19.36 -10.42
CA GLU A 167 58.04 -20.38 -10.25
C GLU A 167 57.28 -20.22 -8.93
N ARG A 168 57.96 -19.82 -7.83
CA ARG A 168 57.34 -19.48 -6.54
C ARG A 168 56.41 -18.26 -6.65
N ILE A 169 56.85 -17.22 -7.35
CA ILE A 169 56.05 -16.03 -7.63
C ILE A 169 54.82 -16.39 -8.49
N LEU A 170 54.99 -17.22 -9.52
CA LEU A 170 53.90 -17.63 -10.41
C LEU A 170 52.85 -18.48 -9.69
N ARG A 171 53.24 -19.45 -8.84
CA ARG A 171 52.30 -20.18 -7.97
C ARG A 171 51.49 -19.24 -7.10
N SER A 172 52.15 -18.30 -6.42
CA SER A 172 51.51 -17.33 -5.54
C SER A 172 50.57 -16.36 -6.29
N ALA A 173 50.89 -16.03 -7.54
CA ALA A 173 49.99 -15.24 -8.41
C ALA A 173 48.74 -16.05 -8.83
N LEU A 174 48.90 -17.35 -9.12
CA LEU A 174 47.81 -18.26 -9.47
C LEU A 174 46.86 -18.46 -8.27
N GLU A 175 47.39 -18.66 -7.07
CA GLU A 175 46.62 -18.69 -5.81
C GLU A 175 45.81 -17.41 -5.60
N ARG A 176 46.40 -16.22 -5.82
CA ARG A 176 45.66 -14.94 -5.76
C ARG A 176 44.56 -14.85 -6.83
N ALA A 177 44.81 -15.34 -8.05
CA ALA A 177 43.81 -15.33 -9.12
C ALA A 177 42.57 -16.18 -8.77
N LEU A 178 42.78 -17.38 -8.22
CA LEU A 178 41.68 -18.26 -7.77
C LEU A 178 40.86 -17.64 -6.64
N ILE A 179 41.51 -16.94 -5.68
CA ILE A 179 40.81 -16.21 -4.61
C ILE A 179 39.97 -15.06 -5.20
N VAL A 180 40.48 -14.36 -6.22
CA VAL A 180 39.73 -13.29 -6.90
C VAL A 180 38.53 -13.86 -7.67
N GLU A 181 38.67 -15.01 -8.34
CA GLU A 181 37.56 -15.68 -9.04
C GLU A 181 36.45 -16.11 -8.06
N GLU A 182 36.81 -16.74 -6.94
CA GLU A 182 35.84 -17.12 -5.90
C GLU A 182 35.12 -15.90 -5.31
N VAL A 183 35.85 -14.81 -5.00
CA VAL A 183 35.24 -13.56 -4.53
C VAL A 183 34.36 -12.90 -5.59
N GLN A 184 34.67 -13.04 -6.89
CA GLN A 184 33.80 -12.57 -7.98
C GLN A 184 32.52 -13.40 -8.08
N ASN A 185 32.60 -14.73 -7.94
CA ASN A 185 31.44 -15.63 -7.91
C ASN A 185 30.51 -15.32 -6.73
N GLN A 186 31.08 -15.12 -5.52
CA GLN A 186 30.33 -14.69 -4.34
C GLN A 186 29.67 -13.31 -4.54
N ASN A 187 30.37 -12.36 -5.16
CA ASN A 187 29.81 -11.05 -5.50
C ASN A 187 28.66 -11.14 -6.52
N PHE A 188 28.71 -12.08 -7.47
CA PHE A 188 27.63 -12.29 -8.44
C PHE A 188 26.37 -12.82 -7.76
N GLU A 189 26.49 -13.85 -6.91
CA GLU A 189 25.35 -14.43 -6.19
C GLU A 189 24.78 -13.44 -5.14
N LEU A 190 25.61 -12.64 -4.46
CA LEU A 190 25.13 -11.55 -3.60
C LEU A 190 24.34 -10.47 -4.39
N ARG A 191 24.78 -10.09 -5.60
CA ARG A 191 24.03 -9.16 -6.47
C ARG A 191 22.67 -9.73 -6.87
N ARG A 192 22.62 -11.03 -7.18
CA ARG A 192 21.38 -11.75 -7.50
C ARG A 192 20.43 -11.83 -6.31
N GLN A 193 20.93 -12.07 -5.09
CA GLN A 193 20.13 -12.05 -3.87
C GLN A 193 19.57 -10.63 -3.59
N ILE A 194 20.38 -9.59 -3.82
CA ILE A 194 19.95 -8.18 -3.73
C ILE A 194 18.86 -7.85 -4.76
N GLU A 195 18.88 -8.44 -5.96
CA GLU A 195 17.84 -8.29 -6.98
C GLU A 195 16.54 -9.02 -6.57
N ILE A 196 16.64 -10.26 -6.09
CA ILE A 196 15.50 -11.04 -5.56
C ILE A 196 14.82 -10.27 -4.43
N CYS A 197 15.57 -9.82 -3.42
CA CYS A 197 15.03 -9.05 -2.31
C CYS A 197 14.39 -7.72 -2.77
N GLN A 198 14.82 -7.12 -3.88
CA GLN A 198 14.19 -5.92 -4.43
C GLN A 198 12.83 -6.22 -5.09
N GLU A 199 12.68 -7.32 -5.84
CA GLU A 199 11.37 -7.69 -6.39
C GLU A 199 10.42 -8.22 -5.30
N GLU A 200 10.93 -8.97 -4.31
CA GLU A 200 10.15 -9.38 -3.13
C GLU A 200 9.58 -8.18 -2.37
N ASN A 201 10.43 -7.17 -2.06
CA ASN A 201 9.96 -5.92 -1.46
C ASN A 201 8.91 -5.25 -2.36
N LYS A 202 9.13 -5.17 -3.67
CA LYS A 202 8.18 -4.59 -4.65
C LYS A 202 6.88 -5.39 -4.78
N ILE A 203 6.85 -6.68 -4.43
CA ILE A 203 5.62 -7.49 -4.34
C ILE A 203 4.91 -7.21 -3.01
N LEU A 204 5.62 -7.23 -1.88
CA LEU A 204 5.09 -6.86 -0.56
C LEU A 204 4.47 -5.46 -0.57
N ASP A 205 5.14 -4.51 -1.23
CA ASP A 205 4.72 -3.11 -1.33
C ASP A 205 3.46 -2.92 -2.20
N LYS A 206 3.21 -3.80 -3.19
CA LYS A 206 1.92 -3.87 -3.91
C LYS A 206 0.83 -4.46 -3.02
N THR A 207 1.12 -5.57 -2.34
CA THR A 207 0.17 -6.25 -1.42
C THR A 207 -0.22 -5.35 -0.25
N ASN A 208 0.72 -4.57 0.29
CA ASN A 208 0.46 -3.63 1.38
C ASN A 208 -0.48 -2.51 0.92
N ARG A 209 -0.24 -1.89 -0.25
CA ARG A 209 -1.16 -0.90 -0.84
C ARG A 209 -2.57 -1.47 -1.06
N GLN A 210 -2.69 -2.72 -1.51
CA GLN A 210 -3.98 -3.37 -1.66
C GLN A 210 -4.70 -3.55 -0.30
N LYS A 211 -3.99 -3.96 0.75
CA LYS A 211 -4.55 -4.08 2.11
C LYS A 211 -4.96 -2.73 2.70
N VAL A 212 -4.19 -1.66 2.46
CA VAL A 212 -4.57 -0.30 2.86
C VAL A 212 -5.88 0.12 2.19
N LEU A 213 -6.03 -0.09 0.87
CA LEU A 213 -7.27 0.20 0.14
C LEU A 213 -8.47 -0.65 0.60
N GLU A 214 -8.23 -1.83 1.16
CA GLU A 214 -9.27 -2.69 1.77
C GLU A 214 -9.67 -2.16 3.16
N VAL A 215 -8.70 -1.79 4.00
CA VAL A 215 -8.93 -1.14 5.30
C VAL A 215 -9.63 0.22 5.15
N GLU A 216 -9.30 1.02 4.12
CA GLU A 216 -9.98 2.30 3.84
C GLU A 216 -11.44 2.10 3.44
N LYS A 217 -11.77 1.05 2.67
CA LYS A 217 -13.17 0.68 2.37
C LYS A 217 -13.93 0.25 3.61
N LEU A 218 -13.34 -0.62 4.44
CA LEU A 218 -13.97 -1.05 5.70
C LEU A 218 -14.20 0.14 6.63
N SER A 219 -13.21 1.05 6.73
CA SER A 219 -13.32 2.30 7.49
C SER A 219 -14.43 3.22 6.97
N GLN A 220 -14.70 3.22 5.67
CA GLN A 220 -15.82 3.96 5.08
C GLN A 220 -17.17 3.29 5.41
N THR A 221 -17.29 1.96 5.30
CA THR A 221 -18.52 1.24 5.68
C THR A 221 -18.83 1.36 7.18
N ILE A 222 -17.82 1.47 8.05
CA ILE A 222 -18.01 1.73 9.48
C ILE A 222 -18.68 3.09 9.70
N LYS A 223 -18.22 4.16 9.03
CA LYS A 223 -18.85 5.50 9.12
C LYS A 223 -20.30 5.51 8.64
N GLU A 224 -20.57 4.82 7.53
CA GLU A 224 -21.94 4.69 6.98
C GLU A 224 -22.88 3.96 7.96
N LEU A 225 -22.36 2.98 8.71
CA LEU A 225 -23.08 2.33 9.81
C LEU A 225 -23.22 3.22 11.04
N GLU A 226 -22.21 4.01 11.41
CA GLU A 226 -22.28 5.00 12.49
C GLU A 226 -23.33 6.08 12.20
N GLU A 227 -23.36 6.63 10.99
CA GLU A 227 -24.38 7.57 10.52
C GLU A 227 -25.78 6.94 10.53
N ALA A 228 -25.92 5.69 10.09
CA ALA A 228 -27.18 4.95 10.15
C ALA A 228 -27.65 4.69 11.59
N ILE A 229 -26.74 4.42 12.52
CA ILE A 229 -27.05 4.26 13.96
C ILE A 229 -27.51 5.59 14.57
N LEU A 230 -26.85 6.71 14.23
CA LEU A 230 -27.26 8.04 14.68
C LEU A 230 -28.66 8.42 14.14
N ALA A 231 -28.92 8.18 12.86
CA ALA A 231 -30.24 8.38 12.25
C ALA A 231 -31.32 7.48 12.88
N GLY A 232 -30.99 6.20 13.14
CA GLY A 232 -31.86 5.27 13.86
C GLY A 232 -32.16 5.71 15.30
N GLY A 233 -31.17 6.29 16.00
CA GLY A 233 -31.34 6.88 17.32
C GLY A 233 -32.29 8.09 17.31
N ALA A 234 -32.17 8.96 16.31
CA ALA A 234 -33.10 10.08 16.12
C ALA A 234 -34.54 9.61 15.86
N ALA A 235 -34.72 8.62 14.98
CA ALA A 235 -36.02 8.01 14.70
C ALA A 235 -36.61 7.29 15.92
N ALA A 236 -35.79 6.61 16.72
CA ALA A 236 -36.23 5.98 17.97
C ALA A 236 -36.72 7.02 19.00
N ASN A 237 -36.13 8.22 19.03
CA ASN A 237 -36.58 9.31 19.89
C ASN A 237 -37.90 9.93 19.42
N THR A 238 -38.10 10.19 18.13
CA THR A 238 -39.40 10.70 17.64
C THR A 238 -40.53 9.69 17.88
N ILE A 239 -40.27 8.38 17.74
CA ILE A 239 -41.21 7.31 18.12
C ILE A 239 -41.55 7.35 19.63
N ARG A 240 -40.56 7.63 20.50
CA ARG A 240 -40.80 7.81 21.95
C ARG A 240 -41.65 9.04 22.25
N ASP A 241 -41.39 10.17 21.58
CA ASP A 241 -42.20 11.40 21.74
C ASP A 241 -43.65 11.21 21.26
N TYR A 242 -43.87 10.62 20.09
CA TYR A 242 -45.22 10.26 19.63
C TYR A 242 -45.91 9.29 20.59
N ARG A 243 -45.19 8.31 21.15
CA ARG A 243 -45.74 7.39 22.16
C ARG A 243 -46.11 8.12 23.46
N ARG A 244 -45.38 9.17 23.86
CA ARG A 244 -45.73 10.04 24.99
C ARG A 244 -47.00 10.84 24.69
N GLN A 245 -47.06 11.52 23.55
CA GLN A 245 -48.24 12.27 23.09
C GLN A 245 -49.50 11.40 22.99
N ILE A 246 -49.38 10.18 22.45
CA ILE A 246 -50.48 9.21 22.40
C ILE A 246 -50.92 8.80 23.82
N SER A 247 -50.01 8.74 24.79
CA SER A 247 -50.37 8.43 26.19
C SER A 247 -51.09 9.60 26.85
N GLU A 248 -50.56 10.83 26.70
CA GLU A 248 -51.16 12.09 27.14
C GLU A 248 -52.60 12.24 26.60
N LEU A 249 -52.79 12.11 25.28
CA LEU A 249 -54.10 12.16 24.61
C LEU A 249 -55.06 11.03 25.05
N ASN A 250 -54.55 9.86 25.45
CA ASN A 250 -55.40 8.79 26.00
C ASN A 250 -55.87 9.11 27.42
N ASP A 251 -55.07 9.79 28.24
CA ASP A 251 -55.49 10.23 29.56
C ASP A 251 -56.44 11.44 29.52
N GLU A 252 -56.23 12.39 28.59
CA GLU A 252 -57.22 13.43 28.26
C GLU A 252 -58.53 12.82 27.76
N LYS A 253 -58.48 11.86 26.84
CA LYS A 253 -59.67 11.12 26.40
C LYS A 253 -60.40 10.48 27.59
N ARG A 254 -59.67 9.82 28.51
CA ARG A 254 -60.25 9.23 29.72
C ARG A 254 -60.86 10.28 30.66
N THR A 255 -60.34 11.51 30.75
CA THR A 255 -60.99 12.57 31.56
C THR A 255 -62.26 13.07 30.87
N LEU A 256 -62.21 13.35 29.56
CA LEU A 256 -63.36 13.76 28.77
C LEU A 256 -64.47 12.70 28.71
N GLU A 257 -64.15 11.41 28.67
CA GLU A 257 -65.13 10.32 28.76
C GLU A 257 -65.85 10.29 30.12
N ARG A 258 -65.12 10.50 31.22
CA ARG A 258 -65.71 10.62 32.58
C ARG A 258 -66.58 11.87 32.70
N GLU A 259 -66.18 12.98 32.08
CA GLU A 259 -66.95 14.24 32.08
C GLU A 259 -68.19 14.15 31.21
N LEU A 260 -68.10 13.56 30.03
CA LEU A 260 -69.26 13.24 29.18
C LEU A 260 -70.24 12.31 29.92
N ALA A 261 -69.75 11.37 30.73
CA ALA A 261 -70.61 10.54 31.58
C ALA A 261 -71.31 11.37 32.68
N ARG A 262 -70.60 12.27 33.38
CA ARG A 262 -71.19 13.21 34.36
C ARG A 262 -72.27 14.09 33.70
N VAL A 263 -71.97 14.66 32.54
CA VAL A 263 -72.88 15.54 31.77
C VAL A 263 -74.09 14.77 31.24
N LYS A 264 -73.94 13.52 30.79
CA LYS A 264 -75.07 12.66 30.44
C LYS A 264 -75.97 12.39 31.65
N VAL A 265 -75.40 12.14 32.83
CA VAL A 265 -76.19 11.95 34.07
C VAL A 265 -76.92 13.23 34.49
N SER A 266 -76.27 14.41 34.41
CA SER A 266 -76.97 15.68 34.73
C SER A 266 -78.02 16.04 33.68
N ALA A 267 -77.76 15.82 32.39
CA ALA A 267 -78.74 16.01 31.31
C ALA A 267 -79.95 15.07 31.48
N ASN A 268 -79.73 13.80 31.79
CA ASN A 268 -80.82 12.86 32.09
C ASN A 268 -81.63 13.29 33.32
N ARG A 269 -80.97 13.81 34.37
CA ARG A 269 -81.66 14.38 35.55
C ARG A 269 -82.51 15.60 35.18
N VAL A 270 -81.98 16.55 34.40
CA VAL A 270 -82.75 17.72 33.93
C VAL A 270 -83.91 17.29 33.04
N ALA A 271 -83.70 16.37 32.10
CA ALA A 271 -84.77 15.82 31.26
C ALA A 271 -85.85 15.11 32.09
N THR A 272 -85.48 14.44 33.20
CA THR A 272 -86.45 13.83 34.13
C THR A 272 -87.23 14.89 34.92
N VAL A 273 -86.59 15.99 35.33
CA VAL A 273 -87.28 17.11 36.00
C VAL A 273 -88.27 17.78 35.04
N VAL A 274 -87.83 18.16 33.84
CA VAL A 274 -88.70 18.76 32.82
C VAL A 274 -89.84 17.81 32.41
N ALA A 275 -89.58 16.50 32.29
CA ALA A 275 -90.64 15.52 32.02
C ALA A 275 -91.68 15.40 33.16
N ASN A 276 -91.32 15.76 34.40
CA ASN A 276 -92.27 15.86 35.51
C ASN A 276 -93.01 17.22 35.51
N GLU A 277 -92.35 18.32 35.13
CA GLU A 277 -93.00 19.65 34.97
C GLU A 277 -94.08 19.65 33.86
N TRP A 278 -94.01 18.73 32.91
CA TRP A 278 -94.96 18.59 31.79
C TRP A 278 -96.12 17.62 32.08
N LYS A 279 -96.33 17.26 33.36
CA LYS A 279 -97.47 16.47 33.82
C LYS A 279 -98.66 17.37 34.22
N ASP A 280 -99.86 16.85 34.03
CA ASP A 280 -101.08 17.43 34.57
C ASP A 280 -101.26 17.12 36.07
N ASP A 281 -102.30 17.70 36.69
CA ASP A 281 -102.68 17.46 38.09
C ASP A 281 -103.03 15.98 38.41
N ASN A 282 -103.05 15.10 37.41
CA ASN A 282 -103.27 13.66 37.53
C ASN A 282 -102.00 12.84 37.22
N ASP A 283 -100.82 13.46 37.30
CA ASP A 283 -99.49 12.85 37.08
C ASP A 283 -99.23 12.41 35.62
N LYS A 284 -100.08 12.80 34.66
CA LYS A 284 -100.00 12.38 33.25
C LYS A 284 -99.29 13.44 32.41
N VAL A 285 -98.22 13.04 31.74
CA VAL A 285 -97.53 13.88 30.75
C VAL A 285 -98.51 14.24 29.63
N MET A 286 -98.68 15.54 29.36
CA MET A 286 -99.59 16.01 28.31
C MET A 286 -99.24 15.36 26.95
N PRO A 287 -100.14 14.55 26.35
CA PRO A 287 -99.86 13.88 25.09
C PRO A 287 -99.48 14.88 23.98
N VAL A 288 -98.35 14.62 23.28
CA VAL A 288 -97.83 15.48 22.20
C VAL A 288 -98.91 15.80 21.15
N LYS A 289 -99.83 14.87 20.89
CA LYS A 289 -100.98 15.06 19.99
C LYS A 289 -101.98 16.12 20.48
N GLN A 290 -102.22 16.21 21.79
CA GLN A 290 -103.07 17.25 22.39
C GLN A 290 -102.37 18.60 22.36
N TRP A 291 -101.11 18.67 22.81
CA TRP A 291 -100.31 19.91 22.74
C TRP A 291 -100.20 20.49 21.32
N LEU A 292 -100.02 19.63 20.30
CA LEU A 292 -100.01 20.07 18.90
C LEU A 292 -101.37 20.60 18.41
N GLU A 293 -102.50 20.04 18.88
CA GLU A 293 -103.83 20.54 18.51
C GLU A 293 -104.16 21.83 19.27
N GLU A 294 -103.82 21.96 20.56
CA GLU A 294 -103.95 23.21 21.32
C GLU A 294 -103.11 24.34 20.71
N ARG A 295 -101.84 24.06 20.37
CA ARG A 295 -100.96 24.99 19.66
C ARG A 295 -101.55 25.41 18.32
N ARG A 296 -102.17 24.49 17.58
CA ARG A 296 -102.87 24.73 16.31
C ARG A 296 -104.14 25.57 16.50
N ILE A 297 -104.92 25.33 17.55
CA ILE A 297 -106.09 26.14 17.93
C ILE A 297 -105.65 27.56 18.27
N LEU A 298 -104.68 27.73 19.18
CA LEU A 298 -104.14 29.03 19.56
C LEU A 298 -103.55 29.81 18.37
N GLN A 299 -102.89 29.12 17.43
CA GLN A 299 -102.39 29.73 16.19
C GLN A 299 -103.52 30.16 15.26
N ALA A 300 -104.58 29.36 15.13
CA ALA A 300 -105.78 29.71 14.36
C ALA A 300 -106.56 30.88 15.00
N GLU A 301 -106.66 30.92 16.33
CA GLU A 301 -107.26 32.03 17.08
C GLU A 301 -106.44 33.31 16.95
N THR A 302 -105.12 33.23 17.04
CA THR A 302 -104.20 34.35 16.77
C THR A 302 -104.41 34.90 15.36
N GLN A 303 -104.59 34.04 14.35
CA GLN A 303 -104.87 34.49 12.99
C GLN A 303 -106.30 35.06 12.84
N LYS A 304 -107.29 34.52 13.54
CA LYS A 304 -108.67 35.04 13.63
C LYS A 304 -108.70 36.43 14.28
N LEU A 305 -107.87 36.68 15.29
CA LEU A 305 -107.69 38.00 15.92
C LEU A 305 -106.98 38.99 14.98
N LYS A 306 -105.90 38.58 14.29
CA LYS A 306 -105.27 39.39 13.23
C LYS A 306 -106.25 39.77 12.13
N ASN A 307 -107.09 38.83 11.68
CA ASN A 307 -108.12 39.08 10.66
C ASN A 307 -109.20 40.05 11.18
N LYS A 308 -109.63 39.93 12.45
CA LYS A 308 -110.54 40.90 13.10
C LYS A 308 -109.92 42.30 13.17
N LEU A 309 -108.66 42.42 13.60
CA LEU A 309 -107.92 43.68 13.67
C LEU A 309 -107.85 44.35 12.29
N ALA A 310 -107.48 43.60 11.25
CA ALA A 310 -107.43 44.09 9.87
C ALA A 310 -108.81 44.46 9.28
N ILE A 311 -109.93 44.01 9.87
CA ILE A 311 -111.28 44.49 9.55
C ILE A 311 -111.54 45.80 10.30
N SER A 312 -111.24 45.86 11.60
CA SER A 312 -111.41 47.04 12.45
C SER A 312 -110.59 48.24 11.95
N GLU A 313 -109.35 48.02 11.50
CA GLU A 313 -108.54 49.06 10.86
C GLU A 313 -109.19 49.62 9.58
N ARG A 314 -109.80 48.77 8.75
CA ARG A 314 -110.47 49.20 7.52
C ARG A 314 -111.77 49.93 7.83
N ALA A 315 -112.51 49.52 8.85
CA ALA A 315 -113.66 50.26 9.37
C ALA A 315 -113.23 51.64 9.87
N ALA A 316 -112.23 51.72 10.76
CA ALA A 316 -111.71 52.98 11.28
C ALA A 316 -111.15 53.91 10.17
N LYS A 317 -110.50 53.36 9.14
CA LYS A 317 -110.05 54.14 7.96
C LYS A 317 -111.24 54.66 7.13
N ALA A 318 -112.33 53.89 6.98
CA ALA A 318 -113.54 54.35 6.30
C ALA A 318 -114.31 55.40 7.12
N GLU A 319 -114.43 55.20 8.43
CA GLU A 319 -114.99 56.18 9.37
C GLU A 319 -114.20 57.49 9.37
N ALA A 320 -112.86 57.42 9.35
CA ALA A 320 -111.99 58.59 9.20
C ALA A 320 -112.25 59.32 7.88
N GLN A 321 -112.38 58.62 6.74
CA GLN A 321 -112.73 59.25 5.45
C GLN A 321 -114.12 59.88 5.44
N ILE A 322 -115.10 59.28 6.12
CA ILE A 322 -116.45 59.87 6.28
C ILE A 322 -116.37 61.11 7.17
N LYS A 323 -115.63 61.05 8.28
CA LYS A 323 -115.37 62.16 9.20
C LYS A 323 -114.67 63.33 8.48
N GLU A 324 -113.71 63.04 7.60
CA GLU A 324 -113.04 64.04 6.75
C GLU A 324 -114.02 64.72 5.79
N LYS A 325 -114.84 63.93 5.07
CA LYS A 325 -115.89 64.46 4.17
C LYS A 325 -116.93 65.31 4.91
N LEU A 326 -117.31 64.92 6.13
CA LEU A 326 -118.20 65.71 6.98
C LEU A 326 -117.52 66.99 7.45
N ARG A 327 -116.24 66.94 7.86
CA ARG A 327 -115.43 68.13 8.20
C ARG A 327 -115.36 69.14 7.06
N LEU A 328 -115.08 68.67 5.84
CA LEU A 328 -115.03 69.52 4.65
C LEU A 328 -116.37 70.19 4.37
N ARG A 329 -117.49 69.45 4.43
CA ARG A 329 -118.85 70.03 4.30
C ARG A 329 -119.14 71.09 5.36
N LEU A 330 -118.77 70.83 6.60
CA LEU A 330 -118.96 71.76 7.73
C LEU A 330 -118.13 73.04 7.50
N LYS A 331 -116.87 72.90 7.06
CA LYS A 331 -115.99 74.01 6.72
C LYS A 331 -116.52 74.85 5.54
N THR A 332 -117.07 74.22 4.49
CA THR A 332 -117.70 74.96 3.38
C THR A 332 -118.96 75.73 3.82
N LEU A 333 -119.73 75.20 4.79
CA LEU A 333 -120.85 75.94 5.39
C LEU A 333 -120.36 77.12 6.25
N GLU A 334 -119.30 76.93 7.05
CA GLU A 334 -118.65 78.03 7.80
C GLU A 334 -118.06 79.12 6.88
N GLU A 335 -117.56 78.74 5.70
CA GLU A 335 -117.01 79.66 4.70
C GLU A 335 -118.12 80.42 3.95
N GLY A 336 -119.21 79.74 3.59
CA GLY A 336 -120.41 80.38 3.02
C GLY A 336 -121.07 81.40 3.95
N LEU A 337 -120.97 81.22 5.27
CA LEU A 337 -121.51 82.14 6.27
C LEU A 337 -120.65 83.41 6.49
N LYS A 338 -119.41 83.45 5.99
CA LYS A 338 -118.44 84.54 6.26
C LYS A 338 -118.45 85.70 5.25
N HIS A 339 -119.27 85.63 4.20
CA HIS A 339 -119.21 86.56 3.05
C HIS A 339 -120.45 87.45 2.83
N LEU A 340 -121.28 87.67 3.86
CA LEU A 340 -122.39 88.63 3.84
C LEU A 340 -122.23 89.66 4.98
N PRO A 341 -122.27 90.98 4.71
CA PRO A 341 -122.10 92.00 5.73
C PRO A 341 -123.40 92.23 6.52
N THR A 342 -123.33 92.05 7.83
CA THR A 342 -124.23 92.62 8.86
C THR A 342 -125.72 92.27 8.76
N PHE A 343 -126.23 91.45 9.70
CA PHE A 343 -127.22 91.93 10.66
C PHE A 343 -127.30 91.05 11.92
N SER A 344 -127.36 91.73 13.07
CA SER A 344 -127.46 91.19 14.42
C SER A 344 -128.84 90.60 14.74
N THR A 345 -128.91 89.50 15.50
CA THR A 345 -129.52 89.50 16.85
C THR A 345 -129.36 88.15 17.59
N ASN A 346 -129.43 88.19 18.92
CA ASN A 346 -129.38 87.02 19.81
C ASN A 346 -130.76 86.38 20.00
N ALA A 347 -130.81 85.07 20.30
CA ALA A 347 -131.64 84.54 21.39
C ALA A 347 -131.23 83.11 21.81
N ASN A 348 -131.37 82.80 23.11
CA ASN A 348 -131.11 81.48 23.71
C ASN A 348 -132.36 80.57 23.69
N GLY A 349 -132.17 79.27 23.90
CA GLY A 349 -133.24 78.26 24.15
C GLY A 349 -133.15 77.11 23.15
N SER A 350 -132.70 75.89 23.46
CA SER A 350 -133.03 74.98 24.57
C SER A 350 -134.51 74.60 24.62
N HIS A 351 -134.89 73.43 24.08
CA HIS A 351 -135.08 72.24 24.93
C HIS A 351 -135.21 70.90 24.18
N LYS A 352 -134.83 69.86 24.93
CA LYS A 352 -134.99 68.39 24.83
C LYS A 352 -136.16 67.80 24.01
N ASN A 353 -135.90 66.58 23.50
CA ASN A 353 -136.84 65.45 23.29
C ASN A 353 -138.02 65.67 22.30
N GLU A 354 -138.64 64.64 21.69
CA GLU A 354 -138.81 63.23 22.10
C GLU A 354 -138.89 62.24 20.91
N ASN A 355 -139.28 60.98 21.14
CA ASN A 355 -139.29 59.90 20.14
C ASN A 355 -140.66 59.67 19.46
N THR A 356 -140.66 59.40 18.15
CA THR A 356 -141.63 58.51 17.42
C THR A 356 -140.97 58.14 16.08
N SER A 357 -140.56 56.90 15.80
CA SER A 357 -141.32 55.65 15.55
C SER A 357 -141.92 55.52 14.14
N ASN A 358 -141.42 54.53 13.39
CA ASN A 358 -142.02 53.86 12.22
C ASN A 358 -142.26 54.66 10.92
N PHE A 359 -141.71 54.18 9.80
CA PHE A 359 -142.51 53.45 8.81
C PHE A 359 -141.65 52.50 7.93
N PHE A 360 -142.29 51.54 7.27
CA PHE A 360 -141.68 50.50 6.43
C PHE A 360 -141.31 50.99 5.01
N GLY A 361 -140.41 50.27 4.30
CA GLY A 361 -140.37 50.36 2.83
C GLY A 361 -139.22 49.68 2.07
N ILE A 362 -139.34 48.37 1.81
CA ILE A 362 -138.97 47.60 0.58
C ILE A 362 -138.51 48.47 -0.65
N LEU A 363 -137.47 48.14 -1.44
CA LEU A 363 -137.05 46.88 -2.10
C LEU A 363 -135.50 46.78 -2.18
N SER A 364 -134.83 45.62 -2.28
CA SER A 364 -134.74 44.68 -3.43
C SER A 364 -134.21 45.35 -4.73
N SER A 365 -133.31 44.77 -5.53
CA SER A 365 -132.88 43.36 -5.65
C SER A 365 -131.52 43.20 -6.38
N ASN A 366 -131.17 41.94 -6.75
CA ASN A 366 -130.14 41.51 -7.71
C ASN A 366 -128.65 41.47 -7.29
N THR A 367 -127.80 40.63 -7.90
CA THR A 367 -127.80 39.14 -7.93
C THR A 367 -126.50 38.62 -8.57
N LYS A 368 -125.96 37.52 -8.02
CA LYS A 368 -125.21 36.45 -8.72
C LYS A 368 -123.94 36.79 -9.56
N ILE A 369 -122.81 36.29 -9.06
CA ILE A 369 -121.89 35.34 -9.76
C ILE A 369 -121.30 35.77 -11.13
N LYS A 370 -119.97 36.02 -11.16
CA LYS A 370 -119.01 35.07 -11.78
C LYS A 370 -117.55 35.29 -11.38
N LYS A 371 -116.73 34.27 -11.64
CA LYS A 371 -115.27 34.22 -11.43
C LYS A 371 -114.54 34.82 -12.66
N ARG A 372 -113.36 35.43 -12.48
CA ARG A 372 -112.10 35.16 -13.21
C ARG A 372 -111.02 36.21 -12.89
N SER A 373 -110.02 35.87 -12.08
CA SER A 373 -108.78 36.64 -12.03
C SER A 373 -107.80 36.13 -13.07
N THR A 374 -107.25 37.06 -13.85
CA THR A 374 -105.97 36.92 -14.56
C THR A 374 -104.84 37.18 -13.54
N SER A 375 -103.58 36.79 -13.71
CA SER A 375 -102.90 36.09 -14.82
C SER A 375 -101.62 35.38 -14.33
N GLN A 376 -100.88 34.77 -15.25
CA GLN A 376 -99.55 34.13 -15.14
C GLN A 376 -99.50 32.72 -14.51
N PRO A 377 -98.55 31.84 -14.95
CA PRO A 377 -98.85 30.42 -15.11
C PRO A 377 -97.95 29.42 -14.37
N ARG A 378 -98.38 28.15 -14.50
CA ARG A 378 -97.68 26.86 -14.24
C ARG A 378 -96.17 26.89 -14.59
N ALA A 379 -95.25 26.27 -13.83
CA ALA A 379 -95.16 24.85 -13.39
C ALA A 379 -94.77 23.90 -14.56
N SER A 380 -93.97 22.83 -14.39
CA SER A 380 -93.33 22.22 -13.20
C SER A 380 -92.24 21.20 -13.57
N THR A 381 -91.23 21.04 -12.69
CA THR A 381 -90.43 19.81 -12.38
C THR A 381 -90.04 18.80 -13.49
N VAL A 382 -88.75 18.40 -13.56
CA VAL A 382 -88.27 17.02 -13.25
C VAL A 382 -86.73 16.86 -13.42
N THR A 383 -86.08 16.30 -12.38
CA THR A 383 -84.77 15.59 -12.28
C THR A 383 -83.44 16.04 -12.93
N LYS A 384 -82.40 15.98 -12.08
CA LYS A 384 -81.05 15.36 -12.26
C LYS A 384 -79.91 16.05 -13.04
N SER A 385 -78.76 16.08 -12.33
CA SER A 385 -77.37 15.75 -12.74
C SER A 385 -76.53 16.67 -13.65
N SER A 386 -75.34 16.97 -13.12
CA SER A 386 -74.02 17.00 -13.77
C SER A 386 -73.49 18.30 -14.44
N THR A 387 -72.31 18.70 -13.94
CA THR A 387 -71.12 19.21 -14.65
C THR A 387 -71.15 20.41 -15.63
N GLN A 388 -70.28 21.37 -15.30
CA GLN A 388 -69.25 22.01 -16.15
C GLN A 388 -69.55 23.28 -16.99
N MET A 389 -68.43 24.00 -17.22
CA MET A 389 -68.21 25.21 -18.04
C MET A 389 -68.90 26.50 -17.50
N ALA A 390 -68.41 27.72 -17.72
CA ALA A 390 -67.35 28.23 -18.62
C ALA A 390 -66.63 29.47 -18.02
N ASP A 391 -65.38 29.83 -18.32
CA ASP A 391 -64.24 29.10 -18.93
C ASP A 391 -62.92 29.48 -18.18
N ASP A 392 -61.86 30.20 -18.61
CA ASP A 392 -61.41 30.82 -19.88
C ASP A 392 -59.86 31.03 -19.85
N LYS A 393 -59.23 31.06 -21.03
CA LYS A 393 -57.81 31.40 -21.40
C LYS A 393 -56.58 30.76 -20.72
N GLN A 394 -56.05 29.71 -21.39
CA GLN A 394 -54.72 29.62 -22.06
C GLN A 394 -53.41 29.80 -21.23
N ASN A 395 -52.26 29.12 -21.44
CA ASN A 395 -51.77 27.91 -22.18
C ASN A 395 -50.27 27.72 -21.74
N SER A 396 -49.48 26.66 -21.93
CA SER A 396 -49.52 25.26 -22.49
C SER A 396 -48.48 24.40 -21.66
N CYS A 397 -48.11 23.12 -21.85
CA CYS A 397 -47.93 22.18 -22.98
C CYS A 397 -46.78 22.54 -23.96
N ASP A 398 -45.92 21.65 -24.48
CA ASP A 398 -45.89 20.15 -24.55
C ASP A 398 -44.47 19.58 -24.20
N MET A 399 -44.20 18.34 -23.72
CA MET A 399 -44.66 16.95 -24.00
C MET A 399 -44.06 16.33 -25.29
N LYS A 400 -43.60 15.06 -25.43
CA LYS A 400 -43.16 13.92 -24.58
C LYS A 400 -42.58 12.80 -25.58
N PRO A 401 -42.42 11.47 -25.30
CA PRO A 401 -41.18 10.74 -25.73
C PRO A 401 -41.38 9.45 -26.59
N ILE A 402 -40.36 8.56 -26.67
CA ILE A 402 -40.37 7.05 -26.78
C ILE A 402 -39.48 6.40 -27.90
N ASN A 403 -38.61 5.44 -27.51
CA ASN A 403 -37.91 4.37 -28.29
C ASN A 403 -36.96 4.79 -29.47
N SER A 404 -36.04 3.97 -30.03
CA SER A 404 -35.76 2.52 -29.89
C SER A 404 -34.27 2.09 -30.13
N LEU A 405 -33.74 1.18 -29.30
CA LEU A 405 -33.23 -0.17 -29.66
C LEU A 405 -32.00 -0.44 -30.62
N LYS A 406 -31.03 -1.23 -30.11
CA LYS A 406 -30.07 -2.21 -30.77
C LYS A 406 -28.70 -1.78 -31.40
N LYS A 407 -27.64 -2.33 -30.76
CA LYS A 407 -26.52 -3.18 -31.29
C LYS A 407 -25.27 -2.59 -32.01
N LYS A 408 -24.12 -3.00 -31.43
CA LYS A 408 -22.88 -3.59 -32.01
C LYS A 408 -21.77 -2.72 -32.67
N ASN A 409 -20.61 -2.77 -32.01
CA ASN A 409 -19.21 -2.74 -32.52
C ASN A 409 -18.98 -3.82 -33.63
N PRO A 410 -17.84 -3.87 -34.41
CA PRO A 410 -16.50 -3.34 -34.08
C PRO A 410 -15.55 -2.88 -35.24
N SER A 411 -14.31 -2.53 -34.86
CA SER A 411 -13.03 -2.76 -35.60
C SER A 411 -12.60 -1.85 -36.78
N GLY A 412 -11.29 -1.59 -36.89
CA GLY A 412 -10.61 -1.13 -38.13
C GLY A 412 -9.46 -0.13 -37.95
N ASP A 413 -8.21 -0.55 -38.16
CA ASP A 413 -6.99 0.29 -38.10
C ASP A 413 -6.84 1.30 -39.25
N SER A 414 -6.08 2.39 -39.03
CA SER A 414 -5.20 2.96 -40.09
C SER A 414 -4.01 3.81 -39.59
N LEU A 415 -2.83 3.20 -39.72
CA LEU A 415 -1.48 3.73 -39.99
C LEU A 415 -1.15 5.25 -39.96
N LEU A 416 -0.06 5.56 -39.24
CA LEU A 416 1.08 6.43 -39.62
C LEU A 416 0.84 7.89 -40.10
N ARG A 417 1.36 8.88 -39.34
CA ARG A 417 2.66 9.55 -39.68
C ARG A 417 3.17 10.63 -38.71
N LYS A 418 4.52 10.68 -38.67
CA LYS A 418 5.42 11.86 -38.51
C LYS A 418 5.48 12.62 -37.16
N SER A 419 6.59 12.37 -36.48
CA SER A 419 7.33 13.36 -35.68
C SER A 419 7.97 14.47 -36.53
N LEU A 420 7.98 15.68 -35.96
CA LEU A 420 8.92 16.81 -36.13
C LEU A 420 8.95 17.45 -34.71
N TRP A 421 10.06 17.90 -34.10
CA TRP A 421 11.23 18.63 -34.61
C TRP A 421 12.54 18.25 -33.87
N ALA A 422 13.66 18.18 -34.62
CA ALA A 422 15.07 18.18 -34.20
C ALA A 422 15.97 18.07 -35.48
N PRO A 423 17.32 18.19 -35.49
CA PRO A 423 18.30 18.82 -34.57
C PRO A 423 19.33 19.75 -35.33
N ARG A 424 20.49 20.05 -34.70
CA ARG A 424 21.83 20.56 -35.19
C ARG A 424 22.29 21.83 -34.43
N ASN A 425 23.58 22.19 -34.20
CA ASN A 425 24.95 21.66 -34.53
C ASN A 425 25.98 22.34 -33.56
N LYS A 426 27.31 22.09 -33.49
CA LYS A 426 28.16 20.86 -33.55
C LYS A 426 29.68 21.22 -33.36
N VAL A 427 30.29 20.92 -32.19
CA VAL A 427 31.78 20.81 -31.94
C VAL A 427 32.57 22.15 -32.03
N ILE A 428 33.60 22.45 -31.19
CA ILE A 428 35.05 22.06 -31.14
C ILE A 428 35.51 22.33 -29.69
N ASP A 429 36.28 21.54 -28.92
CA ASP A 429 37.40 20.57 -29.12
C ASP A 429 38.82 21.19 -28.98
N ASN A 430 39.82 20.34 -28.69
CA ASN A 430 41.17 20.56 -28.12
C ASN A 430 41.26 20.31 -26.60
N SER A 431 42.23 19.58 -26.02
CA SER A 431 43.01 18.38 -26.37
C SER A 431 44.35 18.45 -25.62
N GLU A 432 44.63 17.50 -24.72
CA GLU A 432 46.01 17.08 -24.44
C GLU A 432 46.01 15.66 -23.82
N LYS A 433 47.16 14.98 -23.91
CA LYS A 433 47.42 13.64 -23.38
C LYS A 433 48.56 13.74 -22.32
N GLU A 434 49.22 12.72 -21.77
CA GLU A 434 49.38 11.29 -22.08
C GLU A 434 50.01 10.56 -20.86
N ASN A 435 49.85 9.22 -20.75
CA ASN A 435 50.69 8.29 -19.95
C ASN A 435 50.66 8.43 -18.39
N ALA A 436 50.87 7.39 -17.56
CA ALA A 436 50.90 5.92 -17.76
C ALA A 436 50.71 5.16 -16.40
N GLU A 437 50.81 3.83 -16.47
CA GLU A 437 50.97 2.76 -15.46
C GLU A 437 51.78 3.13 -14.18
N MET A 438 51.67 2.47 -12.99
CA MET A 438 50.91 1.28 -12.55
C MET A 438 50.77 1.22 -10.99
N ASN A 439 50.29 0.10 -10.43
CA ASN A 439 50.30 -0.29 -9.00
C ASN A 439 51.70 -0.17 -8.33
N GLU A 440 51.90 -0.20 -7.00
CA GLU A 440 51.12 -0.91 -5.95
C GLU A 440 51.25 -0.33 -4.51
N ASN A 441 50.18 -0.47 -3.73
CA ASN A 441 50.02 -0.43 -2.25
C ASN A 441 51.22 -0.04 -1.33
N ALA A 442 51.06 1.01 -0.50
CA ALA A 442 50.71 0.87 0.94
C ALA A 442 50.81 2.17 1.78
N THR A 443 50.11 2.18 2.93
CA THR A 443 50.22 3.08 4.12
C THR A 443 49.55 4.48 4.13
N VAL A 444 48.81 4.72 5.23
CA VAL A 444 48.44 5.99 5.92
C VAL A 444 47.48 7.01 5.25
N ASN A 445 46.28 7.07 5.84
CA ASN A 445 45.37 8.18 6.18
C ASN A 445 45.02 9.36 5.22
N ASP A 446 43.68 9.53 5.12
CA ASP A 446 42.88 10.76 5.35
C ASP A 446 42.25 11.59 4.21
N GLU A 447 41.20 12.31 4.64
CA GLU A 447 40.42 13.41 4.04
C GLU A 447 39.51 13.18 2.81
N VAL A 448 38.25 12.83 3.14
CA VAL A 448 37.01 13.50 2.70
C VAL A 448 36.83 13.84 1.21
N ARG A 449 35.94 13.08 0.55
CA ARG A 449 34.78 13.66 -0.18
C ARG A 449 33.53 12.80 -0.03
N GLU A 450 32.41 13.43 0.34
CA GLU A 450 31.06 12.86 0.23
C GLU A 450 30.68 12.77 -1.27
N THR A 451 29.87 11.82 -1.74
CA THR A 451 28.45 11.60 -1.42
C THR A 451 27.99 10.21 -1.91
N GLY A 452 26.97 9.60 -1.29
CA GLY A 452 26.47 8.31 -1.78
C GLY A 452 25.27 7.68 -1.03
N ASN A 453 24.05 8.12 -1.36
CA ASN A 453 22.77 7.40 -1.19
C ASN A 453 22.38 6.79 0.18
N ILE A 454 21.31 7.33 0.79
CA ILE A 454 20.27 6.51 1.46
C ILE A 454 18.90 6.89 0.89
N LYS A 455 18.07 5.89 0.57
CA LYS A 455 16.68 6.06 0.08
C LYS A 455 15.72 6.32 1.25
N GLY A 456 14.78 7.26 1.11
CA GLY A 456 13.82 7.63 2.16
C GLY A 456 12.44 8.01 1.61
N ILE A 457 11.59 7.01 1.43
CA ILE A 457 10.27 7.02 0.77
C ILE A 457 9.26 8.04 1.35
N THR A 458 8.76 8.91 0.45
CA THR A 458 7.37 9.33 0.19
C THR A 458 6.24 9.15 1.24
N CYS A 459 5.37 10.19 1.27
CA CYS A 459 3.94 10.17 1.66
C CYS A 459 3.60 10.39 3.17
N CYS A 460 2.48 11.01 3.55
CA CYS A 460 1.36 11.55 2.76
C CYS A 460 0.81 12.88 3.30
N ASN A 461 0.14 13.66 2.44
CA ASN A 461 -0.81 14.70 2.85
C ASN A 461 -2.10 14.05 3.38
N LYS A 462 -2.79 14.70 4.34
CA LYS A 462 -4.25 14.61 4.47
C LYS A 462 -4.88 15.98 4.77
N ASP A 463 -5.86 16.30 3.94
CA ASP A 463 -7.15 16.91 4.27
C ASP A 463 -7.17 18.30 4.96
N MET A 464 -7.15 19.33 4.11
CA MET A 464 -7.52 20.71 4.46
C MET A 464 -9.06 20.83 4.58
N LYS A 465 -9.60 21.08 5.78
CA LYS A 465 -11.03 21.37 5.96
C LYS A 465 -11.32 22.10 7.28
N GLY A 466 -12.13 23.16 7.21
CA GLY A 466 -12.61 23.91 8.37
C GLY A 466 -11.79 25.17 8.68
N LEU A 467 -12.27 26.32 8.20
CA LEU A 467 -11.83 27.64 8.65
C LEU A 467 -13.08 28.40 9.12
N GLU A 468 -13.25 28.53 10.43
CA GLU A 468 -14.18 29.50 11.03
C GLU A 468 -13.57 29.97 12.37
N MET A 469 -13.93 31.18 12.80
CA MET A 469 -13.05 32.04 13.59
C MET A 469 -13.29 31.96 15.11
N ALA A 470 -12.22 31.87 15.89
CA ALA A 470 -12.18 32.36 17.28
C ALA A 470 -10.77 32.86 17.63
N ASP A 471 -10.73 33.98 18.35
CA ASP A 471 -9.53 34.70 18.81
C ASP A 471 -8.85 33.98 20.00
N GLY A 472 -7.54 34.15 20.18
CA GLY A 472 -6.78 33.52 21.27
C GLY A 472 -5.28 33.39 21.01
N ASP A 473 -4.49 34.04 21.87
CA ASP A 473 -3.02 34.19 21.86
C ASP A 473 -2.19 33.11 21.13
N CYS A 474 -1.40 33.57 20.16
CA CYS A 474 -0.38 32.75 19.50
C CYS A 474 0.91 32.62 20.33
N GLU A 475 0.86 31.82 21.41
CA GLU A 475 2.08 31.18 21.91
C GLU A 475 2.74 30.35 20.79
N ASP A 476 4.08 30.27 20.79
CA ASP A 476 4.90 29.64 19.74
C ASP A 476 4.82 28.10 19.78
N MET A 477 3.63 27.57 19.49
CA MET A 477 3.29 26.16 19.63
C MET A 477 3.75 25.36 18.41
N VAL A 478 5.07 25.17 18.32
CA VAL A 478 5.72 24.29 17.34
C VAL A 478 5.04 22.91 17.33
N SER A 479 4.57 22.48 16.15
CA SER A 479 3.77 21.26 15.99
C SER A 479 4.41 20.04 16.66
N GLY A 480 3.61 19.25 17.40
CA GLY A 480 4.08 18.03 18.07
C GLY A 480 4.76 17.03 17.15
N PHE A 481 4.39 16.98 15.86
CA PHE A 481 5.08 16.16 14.86
C PHE A 481 6.54 16.61 14.59
N LEU A 482 6.81 17.92 14.67
CA LEU A 482 8.17 18.45 14.57
C LEU A 482 8.97 18.13 15.84
N TYR A 483 8.36 18.17 17.02
CA TYR A 483 8.99 17.67 18.25
C TYR A 483 9.29 16.16 18.19
N ASP A 484 8.35 15.32 17.79
CA ASP A 484 8.55 13.87 17.60
C ASP A 484 9.68 13.58 16.62
N ARG A 485 9.75 14.33 15.51
CA ARG A 485 10.80 14.19 14.50
C ARG A 485 12.15 14.64 15.03
N LEU A 486 12.23 15.83 15.63
CA LEU A 486 13.44 16.37 16.22
C LEU A 486 13.96 15.47 17.36
N GLN A 487 13.07 14.91 18.18
CA GLN A 487 13.42 13.96 19.23
C GLN A 487 14.00 12.67 18.66
N LYS A 488 13.42 12.12 17.58
CA LYS A 488 13.97 10.96 16.87
C LYS A 488 15.34 11.25 16.25
N GLU A 489 15.51 12.41 15.60
CA GLU A 489 16.80 12.83 15.02
C GLU A 489 17.85 13.07 16.12
N VAL A 490 17.51 13.71 17.25
CA VAL A 490 18.40 13.89 18.41
C VAL A 490 18.78 12.55 19.06
N ILE A 491 17.86 11.60 19.19
CA ILE A 491 18.17 10.25 19.70
C ILE A 491 19.08 9.48 18.73
N GLY A 492 18.87 9.62 17.41
CA GLY A 492 19.74 9.05 16.39
C GLY A 492 21.16 9.64 16.41
N LEU A 493 21.27 10.96 16.56
CA LEU A 493 22.55 11.65 16.69
C LEU A 493 23.30 11.23 17.97
N ARG A 494 22.64 11.14 19.13
CA ARG A 494 23.24 10.65 20.38
C ARG A 494 23.84 9.26 20.23
N LYS A 495 23.07 8.30 19.70
CA LYS A 495 23.57 6.94 19.41
C LYS A 495 24.73 6.92 18.42
N THR A 496 24.73 7.83 17.45
CA THR A 496 25.82 7.96 16.47
C THR A 496 27.08 8.54 17.11
N CYS A 497 26.95 9.47 18.07
CA CYS A 497 28.07 9.93 18.90
C CYS A 497 28.59 8.80 19.81
N GLU A 498 27.72 8.12 20.56
CA GLU A 498 28.07 6.99 21.43
C GLU A 498 28.88 5.92 20.67
N LEU A 499 28.50 5.58 19.42
CA LEU A 499 29.25 4.64 18.57
C LEU A 499 30.60 5.20 18.10
N LYS A 500 30.69 6.49 17.78
CA LYS A 500 31.96 7.17 17.45
C LYS A 500 32.88 7.21 18.66
N ASP A 501 32.37 7.51 19.84
CA ASP A 501 33.14 7.55 21.09
C ASP A 501 33.66 6.15 21.46
N CYS A 502 32.85 5.10 21.30
CA CYS A 502 33.33 3.71 21.43
C CYS A 502 34.47 3.40 20.46
N THR A 503 34.34 3.83 19.20
CA THR A 503 35.36 3.61 18.15
C THR A 503 36.64 4.38 18.43
N LEU A 504 36.52 5.63 18.89
CA LEU A 504 37.64 6.50 19.25
C LEU A 504 38.39 5.93 20.46
N ASN A 505 37.69 5.51 21.52
CA ASN A 505 38.30 4.85 22.67
C ASN A 505 39.12 3.60 22.26
N SER A 506 38.61 2.78 21.34
CA SER A 506 39.36 1.62 20.83
C SER A 506 40.62 2.02 20.05
N LYS A 507 40.57 3.10 19.26
CA LYS A 507 41.75 3.66 18.58
C LYS A 507 42.76 4.24 19.57
N ASP A 508 42.27 4.84 20.64
CA ASP A 508 43.08 5.37 21.74
C ASP A 508 43.84 4.25 22.48
N GLU A 509 43.21 3.08 22.66
CA GLU A 509 43.86 1.88 23.20
C GLU A 509 44.91 1.30 22.24
N GLU A 510 44.62 1.25 20.93
CA GLU A 510 45.58 0.87 19.89
C GLU A 510 46.80 1.80 19.89
N ILE A 511 46.60 3.12 19.96
CA ILE A 511 47.66 4.13 20.06
C ILE A 511 48.47 3.94 21.35
N LYS A 512 47.82 3.72 22.51
CA LYS A 512 48.51 3.42 23.78
C LYS A 512 49.36 2.14 23.70
N MET A 513 48.93 1.13 22.95
CA MET A 513 49.70 -0.10 22.72
C MET A 513 50.84 0.09 21.70
N LEU A 514 50.65 0.94 20.68
CA LEU A 514 51.71 1.32 19.74
C LEU A 514 52.81 2.16 20.42
N MET A 515 52.45 3.13 21.28
CA MET A 515 53.42 3.90 22.07
C MET A 515 54.28 2.98 22.96
N LYS A 516 53.66 2.03 23.68
CA LYS A 516 54.40 1.02 24.47
C LYS A 516 55.36 0.18 23.61
N LYS A 517 54.93 -0.25 22.41
CA LYS A 517 55.80 -0.97 21.46
C LYS A 517 56.98 -0.10 21.02
N ILE A 518 56.74 1.17 20.67
CA ILE A 518 57.79 2.13 20.32
C ILE A 518 58.79 2.27 21.47
N GLU A 519 58.36 2.52 22.71
CA GLU A 519 59.29 2.61 23.84
C GLU A 519 60.12 1.32 24.06
N THR A 520 59.55 0.13 23.82
CA THR A 520 60.31 -1.12 23.90
C THR A 520 61.34 -1.27 22.79
N LEU A 521 61.02 -0.84 21.56
CA LEU A 521 61.96 -0.83 20.44
C LEU A 521 63.06 0.21 20.64
N THR A 522 62.74 1.43 21.10
CA THR A 522 63.73 2.46 21.44
C THR A 522 64.70 1.96 22.51
N ARG A 523 64.21 1.29 23.56
CA ARG A 523 65.06 0.68 24.60
C ARG A 523 65.92 -0.46 24.04
N ALA A 524 65.40 -1.29 23.15
CA ALA A 524 66.16 -2.35 22.49
C ALA A 524 67.29 -1.79 21.60
N ILE A 525 66.98 -0.80 20.76
CA ILE A 525 67.94 -0.10 19.89
C ILE A 525 69.01 0.62 20.74
N GLU A 526 68.65 1.22 21.88
CA GLU A 526 69.62 1.85 22.76
C GLU A 526 70.60 0.82 23.35
N VAL A 527 70.09 -0.35 23.80
CA VAL A 527 70.91 -1.47 24.30
C VAL A 527 71.80 -2.05 23.20
N GLU A 528 71.28 -2.24 21.99
CA GLU A 528 72.06 -2.71 20.83
C GLU A 528 73.15 -1.71 20.45
N SER A 529 72.85 -0.41 20.41
CA SER A 529 73.86 0.62 20.13
C SER A 529 74.98 0.64 21.18
N LYS A 530 74.63 0.40 22.46
CA LYS A 530 75.61 0.26 23.57
C LYS A 530 76.42 -1.04 23.45
N LYS A 531 75.83 -2.13 22.95
CA LYS A 531 76.53 -3.38 22.64
C LYS A 531 77.51 -3.19 21.46
N MET A 532 77.03 -2.69 20.32
CA MET A 532 77.83 -2.47 19.12
C MET A 532 79.00 -1.50 19.36
N LYS A 533 78.81 -0.46 20.19
CA LYS A 533 79.91 0.44 20.61
C LYS A 533 80.99 -0.29 21.43
N ARG A 534 80.62 -1.25 22.28
CA ARG A 534 81.58 -2.11 23.00
C ARG A 534 82.30 -3.07 22.05
N GLU A 535 81.58 -3.71 21.13
CA GLU A 535 82.14 -4.64 20.14
C GLU A 535 83.02 -3.94 19.08
N ALA A 536 82.78 -2.66 18.80
CA ALA A 536 83.70 -1.82 18.03
C ALA A 536 85.00 -1.55 18.83
N ALA A 537 84.89 -1.10 20.08
CA ALA A 537 86.04 -0.83 20.94
C ALA A 537 86.87 -2.08 21.30
N ILE A 538 86.26 -3.27 21.28
CA ILE A 538 86.99 -4.55 21.40
C ILE A 538 87.76 -4.83 20.10
N ARG A 539 87.11 -4.78 18.93
CA ARG A 539 87.78 -4.97 17.63
C ARG A 539 88.89 -3.95 17.35
N GLU A 540 88.79 -2.73 17.87
CA GLU A 540 89.86 -1.73 17.82
C GLU A 540 91.07 -2.11 18.69
N LYS A 541 90.84 -2.73 19.86
CA LYS A 541 91.91 -3.29 20.70
C LYS A 541 92.55 -4.53 20.07
N ASP A 542 91.76 -5.41 19.48
CA ASP A 542 92.27 -6.63 18.82
C ASP A 542 93.05 -6.30 17.54
N SER A 543 92.61 -5.30 16.78
CA SER A 543 93.31 -4.81 15.57
C SER A 543 94.54 -3.95 15.88
N THR A 544 94.66 -3.38 17.09
CA THR A 544 95.92 -2.77 17.55
C THR A 544 96.89 -3.80 18.15
N LEU A 545 96.40 -4.83 18.84
CA LEU A 545 97.20 -5.98 19.29
C LEU A 545 97.85 -6.73 18.12
N THR A 546 97.07 -7.10 17.11
CA THR A 546 97.58 -7.80 15.91
C THR A 546 98.59 -6.95 15.13
N LYS A 547 98.41 -5.62 15.03
CA LYS A 547 99.43 -4.72 14.46
C LYS A 547 100.73 -4.67 15.27
N VAL A 548 100.69 -4.88 16.59
CA VAL A 548 101.91 -5.02 17.41
C VAL A 548 102.58 -6.37 17.17
N GLU A 549 101.82 -7.47 17.12
CA GLU A 549 102.36 -8.79 16.81
C GLU A 549 102.99 -8.87 15.40
N GLU A 550 102.35 -8.29 14.40
CA GLU A 550 102.85 -8.25 13.02
C GLU A 550 104.16 -7.45 12.92
N LYS A 551 104.26 -6.33 13.65
CA LYS A 551 105.49 -5.54 13.77
C LYS A 551 106.61 -6.32 14.45
N ILE A 552 106.30 -7.10 15.49
CA ILE A 552 107.25 -8.00 16.17
C ILE A 552 107.71 -9.13 15.22
N ARG A 553 106.77 -9.74 14.46
CA ARG A 553 107.06 -10.82 13.50
C ARG A 553 107.98 -10.33 12.37
N ASN A 554 107.76 -9.11 11.85
CA ASN A 554 108.60 -8.51 10.82
C ASN A 554 109.99 -8.09 11.33
N THR A 555 110.14 -7.67 12.59
CA THR A 555 111.48 -7.45 13.17
C THR A 555 112.29 -8.74 13.38
N ASN A 556 111.62 -9.89 13.48
CA ASN A 556 112.27 -11.19 13.63
C ASN A 556 112.64 -11.86 12.30
N SER A 557 111.93 -11.57 11.21
CA SER A 557 112.34 -12.03 9.86
C SER A 557 113.57 -11.27 9.36
N ALA A 558 113.63 -9.95 9.56
CA ALA A 558 114.77 -9.11 9.19
C ALA A 558 116.11 -9.54 9.83
N LYS A 559 116.08 -10.24 10.98
CA LYS A 559 117.28 -10.78 11.65
C LYS A 559 117.74 -12.15 11.12
N ARG A 560 116.98 -12.82 10.25
CA ARG A 560 117.35 -14.13 9.68
C ARG A 560 118.08 -14.05 8.33
N SER A 561 117.93 -12.97 7.55
CA SER A 561 118.57 -12.85 6.24
C SER A 561 120.03 -12.34 6.28
N MET A 562 120.68 -12.36 7.44
CA MET A 562 122.09 -11.95 7.61
C MET A 562 122.96 -13.01 8.30
N ASN A 563 122.52 -14.27 8.36
CA ASN A 563 123.34 -15.40 8.80
C ASN A 563 122.94 -16.70 8.09
N ALA A 564 123.51 -16.91 6.92
CA ALA A 564 123.69 -18.22 6.28
C ALA A 564 125.00 -18.13 5.46
N PRO A 565 125.96 -19.06 5.64
CA PRO A 565 127.19 -19.11 4.84
C PRO A 565 126.98 -19.76 3.47
#